data_AF-A0A806TUM6-F1
#
_entry.id   AF-A0A806TUM6-F1
#
_cell.length_a   1.000
_cell.length_b   1.000
_cell.length_c   1.000
_cell.angle_alpha   90.00
_cell.angle_beta   90.00
_cell.angle_gamma   90.00
#
_symmetry.space_group_name_H-M   'P 1'
#
loop_
_entity.id
_entity.type
_entity.pdbx_description
1 polymer ?
#
loop_
_entity_poly.entity_id
_entity_poly.type
_entity_poly.pdbx_seq_one_letter_code
_entity_poly.pdbx_strand_id
1 'polypeptide(L)' 'MTFDYSRLSGRIVEKFGTQYKFAQAMGLSEHSLSMKLNNKVPWKAPEIAKAIELLEVDSSQIPEYFFAL' A
#
# COMPACT_ATOMS: atom_id res chain seq x y z
N MET A 1 -7.80 -11.49 -11.49
CA MET A 1 -6.69 -10.60 -11.87
C MET A 1 -5.93 -10.30 -10.60
N THR A 2 -4.62 -10.46 -10.62
CA THR A 2 -3.75 -10.23 -9.44
C THR A 2 -2.99 -8.95 -9.72
N PHE A 3 -2.90 -8.05 -8.74
CA PHE A 3 -2.09 -6.85 -8.88
C PHE A 3 -0.69 -7.09 -8.30
N ASP A 4 0.33 -6.55 -8.96
CA ASP A 4 1.70 -6.56 -8.46
C ASP A 4 1.92 -5.39 -7.48
N TYR A 5 2.06 -5.73 -6.20
CA TYR A 5 2.36 -4.77 -5.14
C TYR A 5 3.85 -4.75 -4.74
N SER A 6 4.75 -5.29 -5.56
CA SER A 6 6.19 -5.31 -5.27
C SER A 6 6.76 -3.90 -5.11
N ARG A 7 6.38 -2.97 -6.00
CA ARG A 7 6.79 -1.56 -5.93
C ARG A 7 6.21 -0.85 -4.69
N LEU A 8 4.94 -1.10 -4.37
CA LEU A 8 4.31 -0.57 -3.17
C LEU A 8 4.99 -1.08 -1.90
N SER A 9 5.29 -2.38 -1.85
CA SER A 9 5.96 -3.01 -0.71
C SER A 9 7.38 -2.47 -0.52
N GLY A 10 8.12 -2.27 -1.61
CA GLY A 10 9.44 -1.63 -1.58
C GLY A 10 9.36 -0.22 -1.01
N ARG A 11 8.45 0.61 -1.52
CA ARG A 11 8.26 2.00 -1.05
C ARG A 11 7.84 2.09 0.42
N ILE A 12 7.01 1.15 0.88
CA ILE A 12 6.64 1.02 2.29
C ILE A 12 7.89 0.80 3.15
N VAL A 13 8.77 -0.13 2.76
CA VAL A 13 10.01 -0.43 3.50
C VAL A 13 10.98 0.75 3.45
N GLU A 14 11.15 1.41 2.30
CA GLU A 14 12.01 2.58 2.17
C GLU A 14 11.60 3.72 3.11
N LYS A 15 10.29 3.99 3.24
CA LYS A 15 9.79 5.12 4.03
C LYS A 15 9.52 4.80 5.50
N PHE A 16 8.92 3.64 5.78
CA PHE A 16 8.49 3.27 7.13
C PHE A 16 9.40 2.22 7.78
N GLY A 17 10.33 1.62 7.04
CA GLY A 17 11.22 0.56 7.50
C GLY A 17 10.55 -0.83 7.56
N THR A 18 9.30 -0.91 8.01
CA THR A 18 8.55 -2.17 8.08
C THR A 18 7.08 -2.00 7.69
N GLN A 19 6.46 -3.08 7.20
CA GLN A 19 5.01 -3.10 6.94
C GLN A 19 4.19 -2.86 8.21
N TYR A 20 4.64 -3.35 9.37
CA TYR A 20 4.00 -3.09 10.66
C TYR A 20 3.86 -1.60 10.97
N LYS A 21 4.94 -0.82 10.82
CA LYS A 21 4.92 0.63 11.07
C LYS A 21 3.99 1.36 10.09
N PHE A 22 3.97 0.93 8.84
CA PHE A 22 3.03 1.47 7.86
C PHE A 22 1.57 1.13 8.18
N ALA A 23 1.29 -0.11 8.63
CA ALA A 23 -0.05 -0.50 9.07
C ALA A 23 -0.55 0.40 10.22
N GLN A 24 0.31 0.68 11.20
CA GLN A 24 -0.02 1.61 12.29
C GLN A 24 -0.36 3.02 11.78
N ALA A 25 0.44 3.59 10.86
CA ALA A 25 0.17 4.89 10.27
C ALA A 25 -1.14 4.90 9.43
N MET A 26 -1.41 3.80 8.74
CA MET A 26 -2.66 3.59 8.01
C MET A 26 -3.88 3.47 8.94
N GLY A 27 -3.69 3.16 10.22
CA GLY A 27 -4.78 2.83 11.15
C GLY A 27 -5.35 1.43 10.89
N LEU A 28 -4.51 0.52 10.40
CA LEU A 28 -4.85 -0.87 10.07
C LEU A 28 -4.09 -1.83 11.00
N SER A 29 -4.62 -3.04 11.16
CA SER A 29 -3.81 -4.14 11.69
C SER A 29 -2.82 -4.62 10.63
N GLU A 30 -1.70 -5.19 11.07
CA GLU A 30 -0.71 -5.79 10.18
C GLU A 30 -1.32 -6.91 9.32
N HIS A 31 -2.22 -7.70 9.89
CA HIS A 31 -2.97 -8.72 9.16
C HIS A 31 -3.82 -8.12 8.01
N SER A 32 -4.54 -7.02 8.27
CA SER A 32 -5.33 -6.34 7.24
C SER A 32 -4.46 -5.78 6.12
N LEU A 33 -3.29 -5.21 6.44
CA LEU A 33 -2.34 -4.76 5.44
C LEU A 33 -1.80 -5.93 4.61
N SER A 34 -1.40 -7.03 5.26
CA SER A 34 -0.92 -8.23 4.59
C SER A 34 -1.96 -8.81 3.64
N MET A 35 -3.22 -8.92 4.06
CA MET A 35 -4.31 -9.37 3.18
C MET A 35 -4.46 -8.47 1.94
N LYS A 36 -4.23 -7.16 2.07
CA LYS A 36 -4.25 -6.23 0.93
C LYS A 36 -3.09 -6.44 -0.03
N LEU A 37 -1.86 -6.48 0.50
CA LEU A 37 -0.65 -6.68 -0.29
C LEU A 37 -0.57 -8.08 -0.93
N ASN A 38 -1.32 -9.06 -0.40
CA ASN A 38 -1.41 -10.42 -0.95
C ASN A 38 -2.67 -10.64 -1.80
N ASN A 39 -3.32 -9.58 -2.27
CA ASN A 39 -4.51 -9.64 -3.13
C ASN A 39 -5.70 -10.42 -2.52
N LYS A 40 -5.74 -10.62 -1.21
CA LYS A 40 -6.86 -11.29 -0.51
C LYS A 40 -8.01 -10.33 -0.23
N VAL A 41 -7.69 -9.06 0.02
CA VAL A 41 -8.67 -7.99 0.25
C VAL A 41 -8.31 -6.82 -0.65
N PRO A 42 -9.25 -6.25 -1.42
CA PRO A 42 -8.95 -5.11 -2.27
C PRO A 42 -8.65 -3.84 -1.46
N TRP A 43 -7.90 -2.93 -2.06
CA TRP A 43 -7.76 -1.56 -1.59
C TRP A 43 -9.03 -0.76 -1.92
N LYS A 44 -9.48 0.07 -0.98
CA LYS A 44 -10.56 1.04 -1.17
C LYS A 44 -9.96 2.38 -1.56
N ALA A 45 -10.68 3.18 -2.35
CA ALA A 45 -10.20 4.49 -2.78
C ALA A 45 -9.70 5.41 -1.62
N PRO A 46 -10.37 5.50 -0.46
CA PRO A 46 -9.85 6.28 0.67
C PRO A 46 -8.54 5.73 1.25
N GLU A 47 -8.34 4.41 1.21
CA GLU A 47 -7.11 3.79 1.68
C GLU A 47 -5.96 4.05 0.70
N ILE A 48 -6.23 4.04 -0.61
CA ILE A 48 -5.24 4.40 -1.65
C ILE A 48 -4.80 5.85 -1.47
N ALA A 49 -5.76 6.77 -1.33
CA ALA A 49 -5.46 8.19 -1.11
C ALA A 49 -4.58 8.40 0.13
N LYS A 50 -4.97 7.80 1.26
CA LYS A 50 -4.19 7.87 2.51
C LYS A 50 -2.81 7.23 2.37
N ALA A 51 -2.70 6.09 1.69
CA ALA A 51 -1.43 5.41 1.48
C ALA A 51 -0.46 6.28 0.67
N ILE A 52 -0.92 6.91 -0.41
CA ILE A 52 -0.09 7.78 -1.26
C ILE A 52 0.38 9.02 -0.49
N GLU A 53 -0.51 9.65 0.28
CA GLU A 53 -0.16 10.76 1.18
C GLU A 53 0.92 10.33 2.19
N LEU A 54 0.67 9.21 2.88
CA LEU A 54 1.62 8.65 3.85
C LEU A 54 2.92 8.19 3.22
N LEU A 55 2.95 7.80 1.95
CA LEU A 55 4.14 7.37 1.22
C LEU A 55 4.88 8.52 0.52
N GLU A 56 4.34 9.74 0.57
CA GLU A 56 4.82 10.91 -0.19
C GLU A 56 5.09 10.54 -1.64
N VAL A 57 4.09 9.92 -2.28
CA VAL A 57 4.13 9.55 -3.69
C VAL A 57 3.25 10.53 -4.47
N ASP A 58 3.62 10.85 -5.69
CA ASP A 58 2.77 11.67 -6.54
C ASP A 58 1.51 10.90 -6.94
N SER A 59 0.35 11.57 -6.88
CA SER A 59 -0.94 10.93 -7.22
C SER A 59 -1.00 10.40 -8.66
N SER A 60 -0.22 10.95 -9.59
CA SER A 60 -0.09 10.41 -10.96
C SER A 60 0.50 9.00 -11.01
N GLN A 61 1.23 8.58 -9.97
CA GLN A 61 1.83 7.24 -9.89
C GLN A 61 0.91 6.18 -9.29
N ILE A 62 -0.31 6.54 -8.86
CA ILE A 62 -1.29 5.57 -8.33
C ILE A 62 -1.42 4.31 -9.22
N PRO A 63 -1.53 4.41 -10.56
CA PRO A 63 -1.56 3.25 -11.44
C PRO A 63 -0.39 2.29 -11.27
N GLU A 64 0.82 2.82 -11.11
CA GLU A 64 2.04 2.03 -10.98
C GLU A 64 2.12 1.27 -9.65
N TYR A 65 1.48 1.79 -8.60
CA TYR A 65 1.55 1.22 -7.26
C TYR A 65 0.36 0.30 -6.91
N PHE A 66 -0.83 0.57 -7.44
CA PHE A 66 -2.07 -0.11 -7.03
C PHE A 66 -2.76 -0.88 -8.14
N PHE A 67 -2.38 -0.66 -9.40
CA PHE A 67 -3.05 -1.25 -10.57
C PHE A 67 -2.06 -1.92 -11.55
N ALA A 68 -0.80 -2.11 -11.16
CA ALA A 68 0.16 -2.94 -11.89
C ALA A 68 -0.26 -4.42 -11.88
N LEU A 69 0.06 -5.17 -12.94
CA LEU A 69 -0.33 -6.56 -13.13
C LEU A 69 0.81 -7.53 -12.85
#